data_AF-A0A537L1J9-F1
#
_entry.id   AF-A0A537L1J9-F1
#
_cell.length_a   1.000
_cell.length_b   1.000
_cell.length_c   1.000
_cell.angle_alpha   90.00
_cell.angle_beta   90.00
_cell.angle_gamma   90.00
#
_symmetry.space_group_name_H-M   'P 1'
#
loop_
_entity.id
_entity.type
_entity.pdbx_description
1 polymer ?
#
loop_
_entity_poly.entity_id
_entity_poly.type
_entity_poly.pdbx_seq_one_letter_code
_entity_poly.pdbx_strand_id
1 'polypeptide(L)'
;MIGYKDEIVSESYLSSLNLVIAGVTIKADSAEVQARARLDGTSGSGTSYVSNLSINGVVVTVDGTMNQTVFIPGGQLVINEQRVLSDGTMVVNALHAIVSGVADAVVASAKAGAGGGNASAVRITTF
;
A
#
# COMPACT_ATOMS: atom_id res chain seq x y z
N MET A 1 -23.32 -2.92 7.66
CA MET A 1 -23.70 -2.04 6.53
C MET A 1 -23.43 -2.81 5.25
N ILE A 2 -24.42 -2.91 4.38
CA ILE A 2 -24.45 -3.75 3.17
C ILE A 2 -24.33 -2.80 1.98
N GLY A 3 -23.23 -2.90 1.21
CA GLY A 3 -22.99 -2.36 -0.14
C GLY A 3 -23.36 -0.90 -0.45
N TYR A 4 -22.37 -0.08 -0.78
CA TYR A 4 -22.58 1.19 -1.47
C TYR A 4 -23.08 0.90 -2.89
N LYS A 5 -24.21 1.50 -3.29
CA LYS A 5 -24.89 1.19 -4.56
C LYS A 5 -24.09 1.61 -5.80
N ASP A 6 -23.13 2.50 -5.59
CA ASP A 6 -22.41 3.27 -6.61
C ASP A 6 -20.89 3.28 -6.40
N GLU A 7 -20.37 2.48 -5.45
CA GLU A 7 -18.93 2.40 -5.17
C GLU A 7 -18.41 0.97 -5.26
N ILE A 8 -17.20 0.84 -5.77
CA ILE A 8 -16.35 -0.34 -5.57
C ILE A 8 -15.46 -0.06 -4.37
N VAL A 9 -15.41 -1.00 -3.44
CA VAL A 9 -14.55 -0.96 -2.26
C VAL A 9 -13.68 -2.20 -2.26
N SER A 10 -12.40 -2.03 -1.99
CA SER A 10 -11.46 -3.13 -1.80
C SER A 10 -10.60 -2.87 -0.59
N GLU A 11 -10.34 -3.92 0.18
CA GLU A 11 -9.62 -3.86 1.44
C GLU A 11 -8.56 -4.95 1.48
N SER A 12 -7.42 -4.64 2.11
CA SER A 12 -6.39 -5.62 2.38
C SER A 12 -5.87 -5.46 3.80
N TYR A 13 -5.59 -6.59 4.44
CA TYR A 13 -5.07 -6.65 5.79
C TYR A 13 -3.94 -7.68 5.87
N LEU A 14 -2.85 -7.29 6.55
CA LEU A 14 -1.75 -8.16 6.92
C LEU A 14 -1.53 -8.05 8.44
N SER A 15 -1.49 -9.19 9.12
CA SER A 15 -1.39 -9.28 10.58
C SER A 15 0.03 -9.30 11.14
N SER A 16 1.05 -9.38 10.29
CA SER A 16 2.46 -9.22 10.65
C SER A 16 3.30 -9.16 9.38
N LEU A 17 4.28 -8.27 9.36
CA LEU A 17 5.27 -8.16 8.30
C LEU A 17 6.68 -8.40 8.86
N ASN A 18 7.43 -9.25 8.18
CA ASN A 18 8.88 -9.35 8.32
C ASN A 18 9.49 -9.57 6.94
N LEU A 19 9.70 -8.47 6.22
CA LEU A 19 10.20 -8.46 4.85
C LEU A 19 11.70 -8.17 4.87
N VAL A 20 12.49 -9.01 4.21
CA VAL A 20 13.93 -8.81 4.05
C VAL A 20 14.27 -8.70 2.57
N ILE A 21 14.75 -7.53 2.13
CA ILE A 21 15.12 -7.25 0.74
C ILE A 21 16.48 -6.55 0.72
N ALA A 22 17.44 -7.06 -0.05
CA ALA A 22 18.78 -6.49 -0.18
C ALA A 22 19.49 -6.23 1.18
N GLY A 23 19.23 -7.09 2.17
CA GLY A 23 19.77 -6.92 3.54
C GLY A 23 19.05 -5.87 4.39
N VAL A 24 18.03 -5.19 3.86
CA VAL A 24 17.14 -4.29 4.60
C VAL A 24 15.97 -5.10 5.16
N THR A 25 15.77 -5.03 6.47
CA THR A 25 14.65 -5.65 7.16
C THR A 25 13.56 -4.61 7.41
N ILE A 26 12.37 -4.81 6.87
CA ILE A 26 11.18 -3.98 7.06
C ILE A 26 10.17 -4.81 7.87
N LYS A 27 9.81 -4.31 9.05
CA LYS A 27 8.83 -4.95 9.94
C LYS A 27 7.68 -4.03 10.25
N ALA A 28 6.50 -4.61 10.40
CA ALA A 28 5.32 -3.95 10.90
C ALA A 28 4.46 -4.99 11.63
N ASP A 29 3.74 -4.57 12.65
CA ASP A 29 2.83 -5.45 13.39
C ASP A 29 1.55 -5.68 12.61
N SER A 30 1.09 -4.69 11.86
CA SER A 30 -0.01 -4.86 10.92
C SER A 30 0.05 -3.81 9.83
N ALA A 31 -0.58 -4.12 8.69
CA ALA A 31 -0.79 -3.18 7.60
C ALA A 31 -2.20 -3.37 7.05
N GLU A 32 -2.92 -2.27 6.89
CA GLU A 32 -4.29 -2.25 6.38
C GLU A 32 -4.43 -1.16 5.32
N VAL A 33 -5.20 -1.44 4.29
CA VAL A 33 -5.61 -0.46 3.30
C VAL A 33 -7.06 -0.65 2.90
N GLN A 34 -7.66 0.45 2.48
CA GLN A 34 -8.93 0.47 1.78
C GLN A 34 -8.82 1.41 0.59
N ALA A 35 -9.26 0.93 -0.56
CA ALA A 35 -9.47 1.74 -1.77
C ALA A 35 -10.96 1.79 -2.06
N ARG A 36 -11.47 3.00 -2.33
CA ARG A 36 -12.84 3.24 -2.76
C ARG A 36 -12.82 4.00 -4.07
N ALA A 37 -13.68 3.63 -5.00
CA ALA A 37 -13.91 4.38 -6.22
C ALA A 37 -15.39 4.38 -6.59
N ARG A 38 -15.87 5.52 -7.10
CA ARG A 38 -17.23 5.65 -7.61
C ARG A 38 -17.34 5.11 -9.03
N LEU A 39 -18.48 4.51 -9.35
CA LEU A 39 -18.77 3.99 -10.69
C LEU A 39 -18.98 5.09 -11.74
N ASP A 40 -19.21 6.34 -11.31
CA ASP A 40 -19.35 7.51 -12.18
C ASP A 40 -18.00 8.07 -12.68
N GLY A 41 -16.89 7.47 -12.28
CA GLY A 41 -15.53 7.87 -12.68
C GLY A 41 -14.98 9.07 -11.90
N THR A 42 -15.69 9.58 -10.89
CA THR A 42 -15.16 10.61 -9.99
C THR A 42 -14.06 10.05 -9.09
N SER A 43 -13.19 10.94 -8.60
CA SER A 43 -12.03 10.57 -7.79
C SER A 43 -12.43 9.75 -6.56
N GLY A 44 -11.77 8.60 -6.41
CA GLY A 44 -11.91 7.72 -5.26
C GLY A 44 -11.28 8.26 -3.97
N SER A 45 -11.37 7.49 -2.90
CA SER A 45 -10.71 7.77 -1.61
C SER A 45 -9.93 6.57 -1.13
N GLY A 46 -8.77 6.79 -0.52
CA GLY A 46 -7.94 5.76 0.07
C GLY A 46 -7.65 5.99 1.54
N THR A 47 -7.61 4.93 2.32
CA THR A 47 -7.09 4.93 3.68
C THR A 47 -6.01 3.89 3.83
N SER A 48 -4.99 4.20 4.62
CA SER A 48 -3.93 3.27 4.97
C SER A 48 -3.59 3.38 6.45
N TYR A 49 -3.30 2.25 7.06
CA TYR A 49 -2.81 2.15 8.42
C TYR A 49 -1.65 1.16 8.48
N VAL A 50 -0.57 1.52 9.18
CA VAL A 50 0.57 0.65 9.44
C VAL A 50 0.95 0.77 10.91
N SER A 51 0.97 -0.37 11.61
CA SER A 51 1.31 -0.42 13.02
C SER A 51 2.79 -0.77 13.23
N ASN A 52 3.47 -0.04 14.11
CA ASN A 52 4.84 -0.31 14.58
C ASN A 52 5.85 -0.57 13.45
N LEU A 53 5.84 0.29 12.43
CA LEU A 53 6.78 0.21 11.32
C LEU A 53 8.22 0.43 11.81
N SER A 54 9.11 -0.47 11.42
CA SER A 54 10.54 -0.32 11.65
C SER A 54 11.38 -0.81 10.48
N ILE A 55 12.53 -0.17 10.29
CA ILE A 55 13.50 -0.51 9.26
C ILE A 55 14.83 -0.78 9.97
N ASN A 56 15.37 -1.99 9.81
CA ASN A 56 16.57 -2.48 10.49
C ASN A 56 16.52 -2.27 12.02
N GLY A 57 15.33 -2.38 12.61
CA GLY A 57 15.11 -2.19 14.05
C GLY A 57 14.94 -0.73 14.49
N VAL A 58 15.09 0.24 13.59
CA VAL A 58 14.81 1.66 13.87
C VAL A 58 13.34 1.95 13.57
N VAL A 59 12.61 2.51 14.52
CA VAL A 59 11.20 2.88 14.35
C VAL A 59 11.07 3.99 13.31
N VAL A 60 10.08 3.84 12.43
CA VAL A 60 9.72 4.83 11.42
C VAL A 60 8.35 5.39 11.75
N THR A 61 8.28 6.71 11.95
CA THR A 61 7.01 7.39 12.19
C THR A 61 6.18 7.42 10.91
N VAL A 62 4.95 6.92 10.98
CA VAL A 62 3.94 7.09 9.93
C VAL A 62 3.19 8.39 10.23
N ASP A 63 3.42 9.43 9.44
CA ASP A 63 2.91 10.78 9.73
C ASP A 63 1.48 11.04 9.19
N GLY A 64 0.93 10.08 8.45
CA GLY A 64 -0.41 10.16 7.85
C GLY A 64 -0.45 10.92 6.53
N THR A 65 0.67 11.49 6.06
CA THR A 65 0.75 12.07 4.72
C THR A 65 0.61 10.99 3.66
N MET A 66 0.04 11.37 2.51
CA MET A 66 -0.02 10.47 1.35
C MET A 66 1.36 10.39 0.71
N ASN A 67 1.77 9.18 0.31
CA ASN A 67 3.03 8.92 -0.36
C ASN A 67 4.27 9.35 0.46
N GLN A 68 4.22 9.19 1.79
CA GLN A 68 5.35 9.47 2.67
C GLN A 68 6.54 8.59 2.24
N THR A 69 7.69 9.20 1.92
CA THR A 69 8.85 8.47 1.39
C THR A 69 9.97 8.41 2.41
N VAL A 70 10.50 7.21 2.63
CA VAL A 70 11.67 6.94 3.48
C VAL A 70 12.75 6.28 2.63
N PHE A 71 13.94 6.87 2.58
CA PHE A 71 15.06 6.29 1.85
C PHE A 71 15.63 5.09 2.61
N ILE A 72 15.93 4.02 1.87
CA ILE A 72 16.59 2.81 2.37
C ILE A 72 17.81 2.51 1.50
N PRO A 73 18.79 1.74 1.99
CA PRO A 73 19.92 1.32 1.16
C PRO A 73 19.45 0.70 -0.17
N GLY A 74 19.92 1.25 -1.29
CA GLY A 74 19.58 0.77 -2.63
C GLY A 74 18.21 1.22 -3.18
N GLY A 75 17.44 2.04 -2.46
CA GLY A 75 16.17 2.55 -2.97
C GLY A 75 15.30 3.29 -1.95
N GLN A 76 14.00 3.00 -1.94
CA GLN A 76 13.04 3.74 -1.13
C GLN A 76 11.88 2.85 -0.64
N LEU A 77 11.27 3.27 0.45
CA LEU A 77 10.00 2.79 0.95
C LEU A 77 8.99 3.93 0.85
N VAL A 78 7.91 3.73 0.10
CA VAL A 78 6.77 4.65 0.07
C VAL A 78 5.70 4.08 1.01
N ILE A 79 5.29 4.87 1.99
CA ILE A 79 4.29 4.56 3.00
C ILE A 79 3.00 5.29 2.63
N ASN A 80 1.85 4.62 2.82
CA ASN A 80 0.54 5.15 2.44
C ASN A 80 0.56 5.65 0.99
N GLU A 81 1.03 4.78 0.09
CA GLU A 81 1.09 5.12 -1.33
C GLU A 81 -0.34 5.16 -1.88
N GLN A 82 -0.73 6.31 -2.42
CA GLN A 82 -2.06 6.56 -2.95
C GLN A 82 -1.95 7.14 -4.36
N ARG A 83 -2.59 6.47 -5.32
CA ARG A 83 -2.58 6.85 -6.73
C ARG A 83 -3.98 6.75 -7.31
N VAL A 84 -4.40 7.80 -8.00
CA VAL A 84 -5.58 7.78 -8.88
C VAL A 84 -5.07 7.59 -10.31
N LEU A 85 -5.50 6.52 -10.95
CA LEU A 85 -5.17 6.24 -12.35
C LEU A 85 -6.04 7.09 -13.29
N SER A 86 -5.68 7.15 -14.57
CA SER A 86 -6.39 7.97 -15.57
C SER A 86 -7.84 7.55 -15.80
N ASP A 87 -8.21 6.31 -15.46
CA ASP A 87 -9.57 5.77 -15.54
C ASP A 87 -10.38 5.97 -14.23
N GLY A 88 -9.85 6.75 -13.28
CA GLY A 88 -10.46 7.00 -11.98
C GLY A 88 -10.23 5.89 -10.96
N THR A 89 -9.51 4.82 -11.32
CA THR A 89 -9.18 3.75 -10.38
C THR A 89 -8.30 4.26 -9.25
N MET A 90 -8.74 4.05 -8.01
CA MET A 90 -7.95 4.27 -6.81
C MET A 90 -7.07 3.05 -6.53
N VAL A 91 -5.78 3.27 -6.33
CA VAL A 91 -4.82 2.27 -5.83
C VAL A 91 -4.22 2.78 -4.53
N VAL A 92 -4.24 1.93 -3.51
CA VAL A 92 -3.71 2.21 -2.17
C VAL A 92 -2.80 1.07 -1.77
N ASN A 93 -1.56 1.38 -1.40
CA ASN A 93 -0.62 0.44 -0.82
C ASN A 93 -0.19 0.95 0.55
N ALA A 94 -0.15 0.07 1.54
CA ALA A 94 0.35 0.47 2.86
C ALA A 94 1.85 0.75 2.79
N LEU A 95 2.58 -0.16 2.15
CA LEU A 95 4.02 -0.06 1.94
C LEU A 95 4.36 -0.48 0.51
N HIS A 96 5.24 0.29 -0.13
CA HIS A 96 5.82 -0.04 -1.42
C HIS A 96 7.35 0.16 -1.34
N ALA A 97 8.07 -0.95 -1.20
CA ALA A 97 9.52 -0.98 -1.14
C ALA A 97 10.07 -1.24 -2.54
N ILE A 98 10.90 -0.31 -3.02
CA ILE A 98 11.58 -0.40 -4.31
C ILE A 98 13.07 -0.40 -4.02
N VAL A 99 13.75 -1.49 -4.38
CA VAL A 99 15.21 -1.60 -4.33
C VAL A 99 15.73 -1.85 -5.73
N SER A 100 16.42 -0.86 -6.28
CA SER A 100 16.85 -0.82 -7.67
C SER A 100 17.68 -2.04 -8.04
N GLY A 101 17.25 -2.77 -9.08
CA GLY A 101 17.92 -3.97 -9.55
C GLY A 101 17.82 -5.18 -8.61
N VAL A 102 16.97 -5.14 -7.59
CA VAL A 102 16.77 -6.26 -6.65
C VAL A 102 15.30 -6.66 -6.58
N ALA A 103 14.41 -5.76 -6.15
CA ALA A 103 13.00 -6.08 -5.99
C ALA A 103 12.08 -4.86 -5.94
N ASP A 104 10.82 -5.10 -6.29
CA ASP A 104 9.65 -4.25 -6.11
C ASP A 104 8.65 -5.05 -5.25
N ALA A 105 8.40 -4.58 -4.03
CA ALA A 105 7.58 -5.25 -3.05
C ALA A 105 6.47 -4.33 -2.53
N VAL A 106 5.24 -4.80 -2.63
CA VAL A 106 4.04 -4.11 -2.17
C VAL A 106 3.41 -4.93 -1.05
N VAL A 107 3.07 -4.25 0.05
CA VAL A 107 2.42 -4.84 1.22
C VAL A 107 1.11 -4.12 1.48
N ALA A 108 0.07 -4.92 1.72
CA ALA A 108 -1.33 -4.52 1.84
C ALA A 108 -1.73 -3.56 0.72
N SER A 109 -2.19 -4.12 -0.39
CA SER A 109 -2.62 -3.39 -1.58
C SER A 109 -4.11 -3.56 -1.79
N ALA A 110 -4.78 -2.46 -2.12
CA ALA A 110 -6.15 -2.44 -2.58
C ALA A 110 -6.29 -1.56 -3.82
N LYS A 111 -7.09 -2.03 -4.77
CA LYS A 111 -7.44 -1.34 -6.01
C LYS A 111 -8.97 -1.32 -6.13
N ALA A 112 -9.55 -0.17 -6.44
CA ALA A 112 -10.97 -0.03 -6.73
C ALA A 112 -11.19 0.91 -7.92
N GLY A 113 -12.01 0.51 -8.88
CA GLY A 113 -12.37 1.34 -10.04
C GLY A 113 -13.57 0.77 -10.78
N ALA A 114 -14.03 1.44 -11.84
CA ALA A 114 -15.17 1.00 -12.64
C ALA A 114 -14.98 -0.40 -13.26
N GLY A 115 -13.72 -0.81 -13.51
CA GLY A 115 -13.36 -2.15 -13.97
C GLY A 115 -13.36 -3.24 -12.88
N GLY A 116 -13.66 -2.90 -11.62
CA GLY A 116 -13.70 -3.82 -10.49
C GLY A 116 -12.66 -3.53 -9.41
N GLY A 117 -12.65 -4.39 -8.39
CA GLY A 117 -11.80 -4.29 -7.21
C GLY A 117 -10.83 -5.46 -7.08
N ASN A 118 -9.63 -5.22 -6.54
CA ASN A 118 -8.63 -6.25 -6.26
C ASN A 118 -7.88 -5.91 -4.98
N ALA A 119 -7.42 -6.92 -4.25
CA ALA A 119 -6.61 -6.73 -3.05
C ALA A 119 -5.56 -7.85 -2.89
N SER A 120 -4.42 -7.53 -2.29
CA SER A 120 -3.37 -8.50 -1.99
C SER A 120 -2.61 -8.11 -0.72
N ALA A 121 -2.35 -9.09 0.15
CA ALA A 121 -1.65 -8.85 1.41
C ALA A 121 -0.15 -8.58 1.18
N VAL A 122 0.49 -9.33 0.26
CA VAL A 122 1.89 -9.13 -0.14
C VAL A 122 2.04 -9.52 -1.61
N ARG A 123 2.75 -8.69 -2.38
CA ARG A 123 3.19 -8.98 -3.76
C ARG A 123 4.66 -8.58 -3.89
N ILE A 124 5.50 -9.47 -4.41
CA ILE A 124 6.93 -9.20 -4.63
C ILE A 124 7.29 -9.58 -6.06
N THR A 125 8.04 -8.73 -6.73
CA THR A 125 8.69 -9.01 -8.00
C THR A 125 10.18 -8.76 -7.83
N THR A 126 11.00 -9.74 -8.22
CA THR A 126 12.47 -9.65 -8.18
C THR A 126 13.02 -9.40 -9.58
N PHE A 127 14.15 -8.69 -9.67
CA PHE A 127 14.80 -8.32 -10.93
C PHE A 127 16.12 -9.06 -11.14
#